data_AF-A0A9P9YXM6-F1
#
_entry.id   AF-A0A9P9YXM6-F1
#
_cell.length_a   1.000
_cell.length_b   1.000
_cell.length_c   1.000
_cell.angle_alpha   90.00
_cell.angle_beta   90.00
_cell.angle_gamma   90.00
#
_symmetry.space_group_name_H-M   'P 1'
#
loop_
_entity.id
_entity.type
_entity.pdbx_description
1 polymer ?
#
loop_
_entity_poly.entity_id
_entity_poly.type
_entity_poly.pdbx_seq_one_letter_code
_entity_poly.pdbx_strand_id
1 'polypeptide(L)'
;MHARFRKIWPDLVDSDDSDVENEIDVDKLPPLEVGPGENRLQHTYCLWFSRKGTQRAASDYSKSLHVVGRCASVQQWWSLYSHLIRPTALKPYRELSLFKQGIKPMWEDPANSKGGQWVIRLRKNKIERAWENVCMAMLGEQFLVGDEICGIVLQTKYPMTKDRLAALHAAQSDDEEETEVAVNVDGHDSYMDDFFAQVEEIRGMIDKVQDNVEEVKKKHSAILSAPQTDEKTKQELEDLMADIKKNANRVRGKLKGIEQNIEQEEQQNKSSADLRIRKTQHSTLSRKFVEVMTEYNRTQTDYRERCKGRIQRQLEITGRPTNDDELEKMLEEGNSSVFTQGIIMETQQAKQTLADIEARHQDIMKLETSIKELHDMFMDMAMLVESQGEMIDRIEYHVEHAMDYVQTATQDTKKALKYQSKARRKKIMILICLTVLGILAASYVSSYFM
;
A
#
# COMPACT_ATOMS: atom_id res chain seq x y z
N MET A 1 4.08 -33.48 -43.13
CA MET A 1 3.79 -34.89 -42.82
C MET A 1 2.92 -34.92 -41.56
N HIS A 2 1.59 -34.83 -41.74
CA HIS A 2 0.64 -34.79 -40.63
C HIS A 2 0.41 -36.21 -40.10
N ALA A 3 1.17 -36.59 -39.06
CA ALA A 3 0.84 -37.77 -38.28
C ALA A 3 -0.37 -37.45 -37.40
N ARG A 4 -1.54 -37.98 -37.79
CA ARG A 4 -2.73 -38.06 -36.93
C ARG A 4 -2.39 -38.93 -35.71
N PHE A 5 -2.02 -38.32 -34.59
CA PHE A 5 -2.09 -39.01 -33.31
C PHE A 5 -3.56 -39.09 -32.91
N ARG A 6 -4.08 -40.33 -32.83
CA ARG A 6 -5.43 -40.64 -32.35
C ARG A 6 -5.62 -40.03 -30.96
N LYS A 7 -6.75 -39.34 -30.76
CA LYS A 7 -7.33 -39.05 -29.43
C LYS A 7 -7.38 -40.36 -28.64
N ILE A 8 -6.51 -40.50 -27.66
CA ILE A 8 -6.64 -41.48 -26.58
C ILE A 8 -6.38 -40.72 -25.29
N TRP A 9 -7.31 -39.86 -24.89
CA TRP A 9 -7.58 -39.50 -23.50
C TRP A 9 -9.06 -39.07 -23.42
N PRO A 10 -9.75 -39.37 -22.30
CA PRO A 10 -11.13 -38.97 -22.11
C PRO A 10 -11.19 -37.45 -22.24
N ASP A 11 -12.18 -36.94 -22.97
CA ASP A 11 -12.48 -35.52 -22.94
C ASP A 11 -12.49 -35.11 -21.46
N LEU A 12 -11.72 -34.09 -21.09
CA LEU A 12 -11.80 -33.51 -19.75
C LEU A 12 -13.16 -32.81 -19.69
N VAL A 13 -14.21 -33.62 -19.59
CA VAL A 13 -15.59 -33.18 -19.48
C VAL A 13 -15.59 -32.37 -18.20
N ASP A 14 -16.00 -31.12 -18.33
CA ASP A 14 -16.44 -30.28 -17.22
C ASP A 14 -17.78 -30.81 -16.68
N SER A 15 -17.81 -32.13 -16.43
CA SER A 15 -18.86 -32.88 -15.79
C SER A 15 -18.54 -32.87 -14.31
N ASP A 16 -19.53 -32.48 -13.52
CA ASP A 16 -19.49 -32.56 -12.06
C ASP A 16 -19.45 -34.02 -11.56
N ASP A 17 -19.58 -35.03 -12.43
CA ASP A 17 -19.76 -36.45 -12.08
C ASP A 17 -18.57 -37.39 -12.37
N SER A 18 -17.35 -36.88 -12.57
CA SER A 18 -16.18 -37.77 -12.78
C SER A 18 -15.42 -38.07 -11.48
N ASP A 19 -16.04 -38.82 -10.57
CA ASP A 19 -15.34 -39.59 -9.54
C ASP A 19 -14.62 -40.78 -10.20
N VAL A 20 -13.59 -40.47 -11.01
CA VAL A 20 -12.75 -41.49 -11.62
C VAL A 20 -11.54 -41.69 -10.70
N GLU A 21 -11.59 -42.77 -9.92
CA GLU A 21 -10.45 -43.35 -9.19
C GLU A 21 -9.33 -43.76 -10.17
N ASN A 22 -8.57 -42.80 -10.67
CA ASN A 22 -7.32 -43.07 -11.39
C ASN A 22 -6.19 -42.34 -10.65
N GLU A 23 -5.81 -42.89 -9.50
CA GLU A 23 -4.61 -42.49 -8.78
C GLU A 23 -3.39 -43.03 -9.54
N ILE A 24 -2.91 -42.26 -10.52
CA ILE A 24 -1.69 -42.60 -11.26
C ILE A 24 -0.50 -42.30 -10.35
N ASP A 25 0.15 -43.36 -9.86
CA ASP A 25 1.38 -43.26 -9.08
C ASP A 25 2.55 -42.85 -9.99
N VAL A 26 2.84 -41.54 -10.00
CA VAL A 26 3.85 -40.91 -10.85
C VAL A 26 5.25 -41.45 -10.59
N ASP A 27 5.51 -41.92 -9.37
CA ASP A 27 6.83 -42.44 -8.96
C ASP A 27 7.06 -43.87 -9.47
N LYS A 28 5.99 -44.56 -9.89
CA LYS A 28 6.06 -45.90 -10.51
C LYS A 28 6.06 -45.90 -12.04
N LEU A 29 5.87 -44.74 -12.67
CA LEU A 29 5.90 -44.61 -14.13
C LEU A 29 7.35 -44.62 -14.66
N PRO A 30 7.60 -45.22 -15.84
CA PRO A 30 8.94 -45.25 -16.42
C PRO A 30 9.50 -43.83 -16.63
N PRO A 31 10.84 -43.66 -16.59
CA PRO A 31 11.47 -42.38 -16.89
C PRO A 31 11.03 -41.85 -18.26
N LEU A 32 10.81 -40.53 -18.37
CA LEU A 32 10.49 -39.92 -19.65
C LEU A 32 11.71 -39.97 -20.57
N GLU A 33 11.54 -40.60 -21.73
CA GLU A 33 12.54 -40.53 -22.81
C GLU A 33 12.43 -39.19 -23.53
N VAL A 34 13.57 -38.52 -23.71
CA VAL A 34 13.67 -37.28 -24.47
C VAL A 34 14.07 -37.63 -25.90
N GLY A 35 13.23 -37.26 -26.86
CA GLY A 35 13.43 -37.62 -28.27
C GLY A 35 14.70 -37.01 -28.88
N PRO A 36 15.31 -37.61 -29.91
CA PRO A 36 16.45 -37.04 -30.61
C PRO A 36 16.06 -35.70 -31.25
N GLY A 37 16.63 -34.60 -30.75
CA GLY A 37 16.33 -33.23 -31.19
C GLY A 37 15.42 -32.42 -30.25
N GLU A 38 14.97 -33.00 -29.13
CA GLU A 38 14.24 -32.26 -28.10
C GLU A 38 15.18 -31.55 -27.12
N ASN A 39 14.76 -30.37 -26.65
CA ASN A 39 15.52 -29.59 -25.67
C ASN A 39 15.19 -30.11 -24.27
N ARG A 40 16.15 -30.82 -23.68
CA ARG A 40 16.02 -31.41 -22.36
C ARG A 40 15.95 -30.34 -21.28
N LEU A 41 15.03 -30.51 -20.34
CA LEU A 41 14.90 -29.68 -19.14
C LEU A 41 15.87 -30.17 -18.06
N GLN A 42 16.28 -29.25 -17.19
CA GLN A 42 17.17 -29.55 -16.05
C GLN A 42 16.50 -30.53 -15.08
N HIS A 43 15.22 -30.31 -14.78
CA HIS A 43 14.38 -31.22 -14.01
C HIS A 43 13.22 -31.76 -14.84
N THR A 44 12.69 -32.91 -14.45
CA THR A 44 11.39 -33.37 -14.93
C THR A 44 10.30 -32.70 -14.10
N TYR A 45 9.24 -32.22 -14.74
CA TYR A 45 8.15 -31.53 -14.06
C TYR A 45 6.85 -32.32 -14.21
N CYS A 46 6.02 -32.23 -13.17
CA CYS A 46 4.69 -32.81 -13.11
C CYS A 46 3.66 -31.67 -13.01
N LEU A 47 2.70 -31.70 -13.93
CA LEU A 47 1.55 -30.81 -13.90
C LEU A 47 0.40 -31.50 -13.17
N TRP A 48 -0.17 -30.80 -12.21
CA TRP A 48 -1.25 -31.27 -11.36
C TRP A 48 -2.46 -30.35 -11.50
N PHE A 49 -3.65 -30.91 -11.28
CA PHE A 49 -4.90 -30.20 -11.25
C PHE A 49 -5.70 -30.64 -10.02
N SER A 50 -6.24 -29.69 -9.27
CA SER A 50 -7.14 -29.98 -8.15
C SER A 50 -8.39 -29.12 -8.18
N ARG A 51 -9.46 -29.67 -7.59
CA ARG A 51 -10.74 -28.99 -7.38
C ARG A 51 -10.87 -28.73 -5.88
N LYS A 52 -10.87 -27.46 -5.47
CA LYS A 52 -11.04 -27.11 -4.05
C LYS A 52 -12.52 -27.07 -3.72
N GLY A 53 -13.01 -28.04 -2.95
CA GLY A 53 -14.41 -28.10 -2.50
C GLY A 53 -14.79 -26.96 -1.55
N THR A 54 -16.07 -26.59 -1.53
CA THR A 54 -16.64 -25.69 -0.51
C THR A 54 -16.51 -26.30 0.88
N GLN A 55 -15.75 -25.66 1.78
CA GLN A 55 -15.63 -25.72 3.25
C GLN A 55 -15.86 -27.05 4.03
N ARG A 56 -16.71 -27.98 3.59
CA ARG A 56 -16.95 -29.31 4.19
C ARG A 56 -16.00 -30.41 3.70
N ALA A 57 -15.22 -30.19 2.64
CA ALA A 57 -14.30 -31.17 2.05
C ALA A 57 -12.81 -30.88 2.39
N ALA A 58 -12.54 -30.24 3.53
CA ALA A 58 -11.17 -29.90 3.94
C ALA A 58 -10.37 -31.09 4.49
N SER A 59 -10.99 -32.26 4.68
CA SER A 59 -10.37 -33.38 5.37
C SER A 59 -9.45 -34.25 4.51
N ASP A 60 -9.44 -34.14 3.18
CA ASP A 60 -8.56 -34.94 2.31
C ASP A 60 -8.17 -34.22 1.01
N TYR A 61 -7.32 -33.18 1.13
CA TYR A 61 -6.77 -32.46 -0.04
C TYR A 61 -5.99 -33.38 -1.00
N SER A 62 -5.27 -34.36 -0.45
CA SER A 62 -4.48 -35.35 -1.20
C SER A 62 -5.30 -36.15 -2.21
N LYS A 63 -6.56 -36.46 -1.88
CA LYS A 63 -7.47 -37.24 -2.75
C LYS A 63 -8.02 -36.42 -3.92
N SER A 64 -7.98 -35.09 -3.84
CA SER A 64 -8.49 -34.18 -4.86
C SER A 64 -7.45 -33.75 -5.90
N LEU A 65 -6.22 -34.26 -5.76
CA LEU A 65 -5.07 -33.87 -6.57
C LEU A 65 -4.85 -34.88 -7.68
N HIS A 66 -5.03 -34.44 -8.93
CA HIS A 66 -4.86 -35.29 -10.10
C HIS A 66 -3.65 -34.87 -10.93
N VAL A 67 -2.86 -35.83 -11.38
CA VAL A 67 -1.74 -35.60 -12.28
C VAL A 67 -2.28 -35.46 -13.69
N VAL A 68 -2.01 -34.32 -14.32
CA VAL A 68 -2.40 -34.03 -15.70
C VAL A 68 -1.37 -34.56 -16.69
N GLY A 69 -0.07 -34.47 -16.35
CA GLY A 69 1.00 -34.94 -17.23
C GLY A 69 2.39 -34.63 -16.69
N ARG A 70 3.40 -35.17 -17.35
CA ARG A 70 4.82 -34.98 -17.01
C ARG A 70 5.60 -34.55 -18.24
N CYS A 71 6.60 -33.70 -18.08
CA CYS A 71 7.49 -33.29 -19.16
C CYS A 71 8.95 -33.25 -18.71
N ALA A 72 9.84 -33.77 -19.56
CA ALA A 72 11.30 -33.73 -19.40
C ALA A 72 11.99 -32.93 -20.53
N SER A 73 11.21 -32.42 -21.51
CA SER A 73 11.69 -31.54 -22.57
C SER A 73 10.75 -30.36 -22.80
N VAL A 74 11.27 -29.29 -23.41
CA VAL A 74 10.49 -28.09 -23.78
C VAL A 74 9.36 -28.45 -24.75
N GLN A 75 9.63 -29.35 -25.70
CA GLN A 75 8.66 -29.84 -26.68
C GLN A 75 7.53 -30.63 -26.00
N GLN A 76 7.87 -31.48 -25.03
CA GLN A 76 6.88 -32.20 -24.23
C GLN A 76 6.01 -31.23 -23.40
N TRP A 77 6.60 -30.18 -22.84
CA TRP A 77 5.84 -29.14 -22.16
C TRP A 77 4.83 -28.47 -23.09
N TRP A 78 5.25 -28.01 -24.28
CA TRP A 78 4.33 -27.38 -25.24
C TRP A 78 3.25 -28.33 -25.76
N SER A 79 3.58 -29.62 -25.88
CA SER A 79 2.59 -30.67 -26.20
C SER A 79 1.53 -30.79 -25.10
N LEU A 80 1.90 -30.68 -23.82
CA LEU A 80 0.94 -30.66 -22.71
C LEU A 80 0.17 -29.32 -22.68
N TYR A 81 0.89 -28.20 -22.70
CA TYR A 81 0.34 -26.86 -22.52
C TYR A 81 -0.68 -26.48 -23.60
N SER A 82 -0.46 -26.87 -24.86
CA SER A 82 -1.38 -26.61 -25.97
C SER A 82 -2.76 -27.25 -25.81
N HIS A 83 -2.87 -28.28 -24.97
CA HIS A 83 -4.12 -28.99 -24.66
C HIS A 83 -4.74 -28.58 -23.32
N LEU A 84 -4.12 -27.64 -22.58
CA LEU A 84 -4.66 -27.15 -21.32
C LEU A 84 -5.77 -26.11 -21.52
N ILE A 85 -6.77 -26.15 -20.64
CA ILE A 85 -7.75 -25.07 -20.52
C ILE A 85 -7.00 -23.80 -20.10
N ARG A 86 -7.20 -22.72 -20.86
CA ARG A 86 -6.56 -21.42 -20.58
C ARG A 86 -6.96 -20.92 -19.18
N PRO A 87 -6.04 -20.30 -18.42
CA PRO A 87 -6.33 -19.83 -17.07
C PRO A 87 -7.55 -18.90 -16.93
N THR A 88 -7.90 -18.14 -17.97
CA THR A 88 -9.08 -17.26 -17.99
C THR A 88 -10.41 -18.02 -18.12
N ALA A 89 -10.37 -19.22 -18.71
CA ALA A 89 -11.50 -20.09 -18.93
C ALA A 89 -11.71 -21.09 -17.78
N LEU A 90 -10.78 -21.15 -16.81
CA LEU A 90 -10.94 -21.97 -15.61
C LEU A 90 -12.08 -21.45 -14.74
N LYS A 91 -12.98 -22.37 -14.34
CA LYS A 91 -14.01 -22.12 -13.33
C LYS A 91 -13.37 -21.74 -11.97
N PRO A 92 -14.08 -21.04 -11.07
CA PRO A 92 -13.59 -20.73 -9.73
C PRO A 92 -13.22 -21.99 -8.91
N TYR A 93 -12.30 -21.83 -7.96
CA TYR A 93 -11.81 -22.89 -7.08
C TYR A 93 -11.11 -24.04 -7.82
N ARG A 94 -10.58 -23.76 -9.01
CA ARG A 94 -9.68 -24.66 -9.74
C ARG A 94 -8.25 -24.23 -9.53
N GLU A 95 -7.39 -25.23 -9.38
CA GLU A 95 -5.96 -25.06 -9.14
C GLU A 95 -5.15 -25.85 -10.17
N LEU A 96 -4.16 -25.19 -10.77
CA LEU A 96 -3.15 -25.81 -11.62
C LEU A 96 -1.79 -25.64 -10.96
N SER A 97 -1.04 -26.73 -10.82
CA SER A 97 0.23 -26.73 -10.10
C SER A 97 1.30 -27.41 -10.93
N LEU A 98 2.43 -26.74 -11.18
CA LEU A 98 3.58 -27.31 -11.89
C LEU A 98 4.73 -27.45 -10.90
N PHE A 99 5.16 -28.69 -10.62
CA PHE A 99 6.16 -29.01 -9.60
C PHE A 99 7.26 -29.90 -10.17
N LYS A 100 8.46 -29.84 -9.57
CA LYS A 100 9.53 -30.81 -9.88
C LYS A 100 9.05 -32.23 -9.54
N GLN A 101 9.46 -33.22 -10.33
CA GLN A 101 9.09 -34.61 -10.12
C GLN A 101 9.55 -35.10 -8.73
N GLY A 102 8.68 -35.84 -8.05
CA GLY A 102 8.91 -36.32 -6.68
C GLY A 102 8.48 -35.34 -5.58
N ILE A 103 8.02 -34.13 -5.94
CA ILE A 103 7.47 -33.16 -4.99
C ILE A 103 5.98 -33.00 -5.25
N LYS A 104 5.16 -33.27 -4.22
CA LYS A 104 3.72 -33.04 -4.29
C LYS A 104 3.41 -31.57 -3.96
N PRO A 105 2.42 -30.94 -4.60
CA PRO A 105 1.96 -29.57 -4.31
C PRO A 105 1.17 -29.50 -2.98
N MET A 106 1.80 -29.90 -1.88
CA MET A 106 1.23 -29.96 -0.53
C MET A 106 2.30 -29.66 0.53
N TRP A 107 1.91 -29.07 1.66
CA TRP A 107 2.84 -28.65 2.72
C TRP A 107 3.41 -29.82 3.51
N GLU A 108 2.69 -30.93 3.52
CA GLU A 108 3.07 -32.18 4.16
C GLU A 108 4.20 -32.91 3.41
N ASP A 109 4.50 -32.51 2.17
CA ASP A 109 5.64 -33.03 1.42
C ASP A 109 6.95 -32.58 2.10
N PRO A 110 7.91 -33.49 2.33
CA PRO A 110 9.18 -33.16 2.99
C PRO A 110 9.92 -31.98 2.35
N ALA A 111 9.87 -31.84 1.03
CA ALA A 111 10.55 -30.76 0.30
C ALA A 111 9.89 -29.38 0.55
N ASN A 112 8.58 -29.34 0.84
CA ASN A 112 7.84 -28.10 1.08
C ASN A 112 7.70 -27.75 2.57
N SER A 113 7.82 -28.74 3.47
CA SER A 113 7.51 -28.62 4.90
C SER A 113 8.26 -27.53 5.68
N LYS A 114 9.45 -27.14 5.21
CA LYS A 114 10.30 -26.08 5.80
C LYS A 114 10.38 -24.82 4.93
N GLY A 115 9.61 -24.77 3.84
CA GLY A 115 9.64 -23.69 2.86
C GLY A 115 8.62 -22.58 3.12
N GLY A 116 8.41 -21.75 2.10
CA GLY A 116 7.43 -20.66 2.09
C GLY A 116 6.75 -20.53 0.72
N GLN A 117 5.66 -19.78 0.62
CA GLN A 117 5.00 -19.48 -0.65
C GLN A 117 4.94 -17.97 -0.90
N TRP A 118 5.24 -17.56 -2.13
CA TRP A 118 5.07 -16.19 -2.59
C TRP A 118 3.77 -16.08 -3.37
N VAL A 119 2.89 -15.17 -2.97
CA VAL A 119 1.53 -15.06 -3.54
C VAL A 119 1.34 -13.73 -4.22
N ILE A 120 1.13 -13.77 -5.54
CA ILE A 120 0.83 -12.58 -6.35
C ILE A 120 -0.63 -12.63 -6.81
N ARG A 121 -1.39 -11.57 -6.53
CA ARG A 121 -2.78 -11.42 -6.99
C ARG A 121 -2.82 -10.62 -8.29
N LEU A 122 -3.30 -11.25 -9.36
CA LEU A 122 -3.39 -10.63 -10.68
C LEU A 122 -4.85 -10.47 -11.12
N ARG A 123 -5.12 -9.40 -11.89
CA ARG A 123 -6.41 -9.21 -12.56
C ARG A 123 -6.57 -10.27 -13.67
N LYS A 124 -7.82 -10.68 -13.93
CA LYS A 124 -8.15 -11.75 -14.89
C LYS A 124 -7.58 -11.50 -16.30
N ASN A 125 -7.44 -10.25 -16.74
CA ASN A 125 -6.90 -9.90 -18.05
C ASN A 125 -5.36 -9.98 -18.16
N LYS A 126 -4.64 -10.20 -17.06
CA LYS A 126 -3.18 -10.32 -17.05
C LYS A 126 -2.69 -11.75 -16.76
N ILE A 127 -3.59 -12.65 -16.35
CA ILE A 127 -3.22 -13.96 -15.81
C ILE A 127 -2.64 -14.92 -16.85
N GLU A 128 -3.12 -14.90 -18.10
CA GLU A 128 -2.68 -15.87 -19.13
C GLU A 128 -1.20 -15.72 -19.43
N ARG A 129 -0.80 -14.49 -19.77
CA ARG A 129 0.60 -14.16 -20.07
C ARG A 129 1.49 -14.33 -18.84
N ALA A 130 1.00 -13.99 -17.66
CA ALA A 130 1.75 -14.18 -16.42
C ALA A 130 2.00 -15.67 -16.13
N TRP A 131 0.96 -16.51 -16.25
CA TRP A 131 1.09 -17.96 -16.05
C TRP A 131 2.08 -18.59 -17.03
N GLU A 132 1.95 -18.27 -18.32
CA GLU A 132 2.85 -18.78 -19.36
C GLU A 132 4.30 -18.35 -19.11
N ASN A 133 4.53 -17.06 -18.83
CA ASN A 133 5.87 -16.54 -18.56
C ASN A 133 6.51 -17.18 -17.32
N VAL A 134 5.74 -17.38 -16.25
CA VAL A 134 6.26 -17.97 -15.00
C VAL A 134 6.57 -19.46 -15.20
N CYS A 135 5.72 -20.19 -15.93
CA CYS A 135 6.04 -21.57 -16.33
C CYS A 135 7.33 -21.62 -17.15
N MET A 136 7.46 -20.75 -18.16
CA MET A 136 8.65 -20.71 -19.03
C MET A 136 9.91 -20.31 -18.27
N ALA A 137 9.81 -19.36 -17.33
CA ALA A 137 10.92 -18.96 -16.47
C ALA A 137 11.35 -20.10 -15.52
N MET A 138 10.38 -20.88 -15.01
CA MET A 138 10.65 -22.03 -14.15
C MET A 138 11.32 -23.17 -14.93
N LEU A 139 10.76 -23.54 -16.08
CA LEU A 139 11.30 -24.62 -16.93
C LEU A 139 12.65 -24.25 -17.55
N GLY A 140 12.88 -22.95 -17.79
CA GLY A 140 14.12 -22.41 -18.33
C GLY A 140 15.16 -22.02 -17.27
N GLU A 141 14.93 -22.31 -15.99
CA GLU A 141 15.83 -22.00 -14.87
C GLU A 141 16.27 -20.52 -14.82
N GLN A 142 15.34 -19.60 -15.12
CA GLN A 142 15.62 -18.16 -15.18
C GLN A 142 15.59 -17.48 -13.81
N PHE A 143 15.08 -18.17 -12.79
CA PHE A 143 15.12 -17.68 -11.43
C PHE A 143 16.51 -17.94 -10.85
N LEU A 144 17.29 -16.87 -10.61
CA LEU A 144 18.68 -16.92 -10.10
C LEU A 144 18.78 -17.36 -8.62
N VAL A 145 17.94 -18.28 -8.19
CA VAL A 145 17.81 -18.79 -6.82
C VAL A 145 18.17 -20.29 -6.73
N GLY A 146 18.68 -20.86 -7.83
CA GLY A 146 19.11 -22.27 -7.87
C GLY A 146 17.94 -23.25 -7.65
N ASP A 147 18.18 -24.28 -6.84
CA ASP A 147 17.24 -25.40 -6.66
C ASP A 147 16.11 -25.15 -5.65
N GLU A 148 16.03 -23.95 -5.07
CA GLU A 148 15.11 -23.62 -3.97
C GLU A 148 13.62 -23.60 -4.40
N ILE A 149 13.32 -23.37 -5.68
CA ILE A 149 11.94 -23.33 -6.17
C ILE A 149 11.43 -24.76 -6.42
N CYS A 150 10.46 -25.17 -5.59
CA CYS A 150 9.82 -26.50 -5.69
C CYS A 150 8.74 -26.57 -6.78
N GLY A 151 7.98 -25.49 -6.97
CA GLY A 151 6.81 -25.48 -7.85
C GLY A 151 6.15 -24.11 -7.99
N ILE A 152 5.22 -24.01 -8.94
CA ILE A 152 4.34 -22.86 -9.15
C ILE A 152 2.88 -23.30 -9.13
N VAL A 153 2.02 -22.45 -8.56
CA VAL A 153 0.59 -22.73 -8.40
C VAL A 153 -0.24 -21.58 -8.94
N LEU A 154 -1.22 -21.89 -9.78
CA LEU A 154 -2.25 -20.98 -10.24
C LEU A 154 -3.60 -21.37 -9.64
N GLN A 155 -4.18 -20.46 -8.86
CA GLN A 155 -5.47 -20.68 -8.22
C GLN A 155 -6.47 -19.62 -8.65
N THR A 156 -7.62 -20.08 -9.15
CA THR A 156 -8.77 -19.21 -9.43
C THR A 156 -9.62 -19.05 -8.18
N LYS A 157 -9.90 -17.81 -7.79
CA LYS A 157 -10.80 -17.47 -6.67
C LYS A 157 -11.93 -16.59 -7.19
N TYR A 158 -13.11 -16.71 -6.58
CA TYR A 158 -14.17 -15.72 -6.81
C TYR A 158 -13.68 -14.35 -6.31
N PRO A 159 -13.98 -13.23 -6.99
CA PRO A 159 -13.82 -11.91 -6.39
C PRO A 159 -14.63 -11.89 -5.10
N MET A 160 -13.96 -11.90 -3.96
CA MET A 160 -14.60 -11.94 -2.65
C MET A 160 -15.11 -10.53 -2.33
N THR A 161 -16.21 -10.13 -2.97
CA THR A 161 -17.14 -9.13 -2.45
C THR A 161 -18.44 -9.85 -2.14
N LYS A 162 -18.38 -10.78 -1.17
CA LYS A 162 -19.58 -11.26 -0.50
C LYS A 162 -19.43 -10.88 0.96
N ASP A 163 -20.28 -9.96 1.36
CA ASP A 163 -20.59 -9.66 2.74
C ASP A 163 -20.86 -10.98 3.49
N ARG A 164 -20.03 -11.27 4.49
CA ARG A 164 -20.17 -12.46 5.36
C ARG A 164 -20.94 -12.13 6.64
N LEU A 165 -21.41 -10.90 6.81
CA LEU A 165 -22.19 -10.48 7.97
C LEU A 165 -23.43 -11.37 8.13
N ALA A 166 -24.14 -11.66 7.04
CA ALA A 166 -25.30 -12.56 7.06
C ALA A 166 -24.97 -14.01 7.48
N ALA A 167 -23.80 -14.52 7.09
CA ALA A 167 -23.35 -15.86 7.47
C ALA A 167 -22.86 -15.92 8.92
N LEU A 168 -22.36 -14.82 9.47
CA LEU A 168 -22.01 -14.67 10.88
C LEU A 168 -23.26 -14.55 11.75
N HIS A 169 -24.26 -13.77 11.33
CA HIS A 169 -25.56 -13.69 12.00
C HIS A 169 -26.27 -15.05 12.04
N ALA A 170 -26.26 -15.80 10.94
CA ALA A 170 -26.85 -17.13 10.89
C ALA A 170 -26.06 -18.19 11.67
N ALA A 171 -24.77 -17.95 11.97
CA ALA A 171 -23.97 -18.83 12.81
C ALA A 171 -24.06 -18.47 14.30
N GLN A 172 -24.48 -17.25 14.64
CA GLN A 172 -24.73 -16.81 16.02
C GLN A 172 -26.07 -17.31 16.59
N SER A 173 -27.03 -17.70 15.74
CA SER A 173 -28.37 -18.08 16.20
C SER A 173 -28.48 -19.49 16.80
N ASP A 174 -27.46 -20.34 16.65
CA ASP A 174 -27.63 -21.78 16.89
C ASP A 174 -26.98 -22.32 18.17
N ASP A 175 -26.13 -21.58 18.88
CA ASP A 175 -25.54 -22.05 20.15
C ASP A 175 -24.99 -20.87 20.97
N GLU A 176 -25.84 -20.20 21.77
CA GLU A 176 -25.45 -19.54 23.03
C GLU A 176 -26.72 -19.02 23.71
N GLU A 177 -26.99 -19.47 24.94
CA GLU A 177 -27.84 -18.72 25.87
C GLU A 177 -27.32 -17.28 25.85
N GLU A 178 -28.18 -16.32 25.47
CA GLU A 178 -27.89 -14.89 25.44
C GLU A 178 -27.38 -14.42 26.81
N THR A 179 -26.07 -14.61 27.04
CA THR A 179 -25.35 -13.75 27.96
C THR A 179 -25.07 -12.53 27.11
N GLU A 180 -26.03 -11.62 27.11
CA GLU A 180 -25.88 -10.29 26.55
C GLU A 180 -24.73 -9.60 27.31
N VAL A 181 -23.49 -9.90 26.92
CA VAL A 181 -22.37 -9.01 27.20
C VAL A 181 -22.58 -7.86 26.25
N ALA A 182 -23.55 -7.01 26.60
CA ALA A 182 -23.57 -5.65 26.13
C ALA A 182 -22.21 -5.08 26.54
N VAL A 183 -21.27 -5.06 25.59
CA VAL A 183 -20.31 -3.98 25.56
C VAL A 183 -21.21 -2.77 25.45
N ASN A 184 -21.43 -2.08 26.56
CA ASN A 184 -21.91 -0.71 26.54
C ASN A 184 -20.92 0.03 25.64
N VAL A 185 -21.22 0.11 24.35
CA VAL A 185 -20.81 1.21 23.51
C VAL A 185 -21.69 2.35 24.00
N ASP A 186 -21.40 2.82 25.22
CA ASP A 186 -21.95 4.07 25.72
C ASP A 186 -21.64 5.11 24.65
N GLY A 187 -22.70 5.82 24.27
CA GLY A 187 -22.87 6.36 22.93
C GLY A 187 -21.71 7.22 22.43
N HIS A 188 -21.41 7.07 21.14
CA HIS A 188 -21.08 8.15 20.21
C HIS A 188 -20.31 9.37 20.74
N ASP A 189 -19.27 9.17 21.54
CA ASP A 189 -18.04 9.94 21.39
C ASP A 189 -17.22 9.16 20.37
N SER A 190 -17.39 9.53 19.11
CA SER A 190 -16.75 8.84 18.01
C SER A 190 -15.23 8.87 18.19
N TYR A 191 -14.63 7.68 18.15
CA TYR A 191 -13.24 7.43 18.49
C TYR A 191 -12.31 8.34 17.67
N MET A 192 -11.59 9.24 18.35
CA MET A 192 -10.67 10.22 17.75
C MET A 192 -11.30 11.21 16.75
N ASP A 193 -12.61 11.46 16.78
CA ASP A 193 -13.26 12.32 15.77
C ASP A 193 -12.65 13.71 15.64
N ASP A 194 -12.38 14.37 16.76
CA ASP A 194 -11.75 15.70 16.74
C ASP A 194 -10.36 15.67 16.09
N PHE A 195 -9.63 14.57 16.25
CA PHE A 195 -8.33 14.39 15.63
C PHE A 195 -8.46 14.10 14.13
N PHE A 196 -9.38 13.22 13.72
CA PHE A 196 -9.60 12.94 12.31
C PHE A 196 -10.17 14.14 11.56
N ALA A 197 -11.01 14.96 12.20
CA ALA A 197 -11.48 16.23 11.66
C ALA A 197 -10.30 17.20 11.42
N GLN A 198 -9.34 17.28 12.36
CA GLN A 198 -8.12 18.06 12.17
C GLN A 198 -7.24 17.52 11.03
N VAL A 199 -7.09 16.19 10.93
CA VAL A 199 -6.33 15.53 9.85
C VAL A 199 -6.95 15.84 8.49
N GLU A 200 -8.28 15.75 8.36
CA GLU A 200 -8.97 16.00 7.10
C GLU A 200 -8.93 17.50 6.73
N GLU A 201 -9.01 18.40 7.71
CA GLU A 201 -8.81 19.83 7.46
C GLU A 201 -7.40 20.13 6.96
N ILE A 202 -6.36 19.53 7.55
CA ILE A 202 -4.98 19.68 7.10
C ILE A 202 -4.83 19.14 5.67
N ARG A 203 -5.36 17.94 5.42
CA ARG A 203 -5.33 17.31 4.11
C ARG A 203 -5.99 18.19 3.05
N GLY A 204 -7.19 18.70 3.32
CA GLY A 204 -7.90 19.59 2.40
C GLY A 204 -7.14 20.90 2.13
N MET A 205 -6.45 21.46 3.14
CA MET A 205 -5.58 22.62 2.93
C MET A 205 -4.35 22.30 2.07
N ILE A 206 -3.72 21.12 2.26
CA ILE A 206 -2.60 20.68 1.41
C ILE A 206 -3.06 20.48 -0.04
N ASP A 207 -4.20 19.82 -0.25
CA ASP A 207 -4.77 19.63 -1.59
C ASP A 207 -5.08 20.98 -2.25
N LYS A 208 -5.63 21.95 -1.50
CA LYS A 208 -5.85 23.30 -2.02
C LYS A 208 -4.54 24.02 -2.39
N VAL A 209 -3.47 23.84 -1.60
CA VAL A 209 -2.15 24.39 -1.96
C VAL A 209 -1.66 23.75 -3.25
N GLN A 210 -1.75 22.44 -3.39
CA GLN A 210 -1.34 21.72 -4.59
C GLN A 210 -2.07 22.21 -5.84
N ASP A 211 -3.40 22.39 -5.77
CA ASP A 211 -4.18 22.94 -6.89
C ASP A 211 -3.75 24.36 -7.24
N ASN A 212 -3.52 25.21 -6.23
CA ASN A 212 -3.06 26.58 -6.46
C ASN A 212 -1.66 26.62 -7.09
N VAL A 213 -0.75 25.69 -6.75
CA VAL A 213 0.59 25.60 -7.35
C VAL A 213 0.49 25.31 -8.85
N GLU A 214 -0.41 24.42 -9.26
CA GLU A 214 -0.66 24.13 -10.68
C GLU A 214 -1.26 25.34 -11.41
N GLU A 215 -2.15 26.11 -10.77
CA GLU A 215 -2.65 27.35 -11.35
C GLU A 215 -1.56 28.43 -11.48
N VAL A 216 -0.70 28.58 -10.47
CA VAL A 216 0.47 29.47 -10.52
C VAL A 216 1.35 29.14 -11.73
N LYS A 217 1.62 27.85 -11.97
CA LYS A 217 2.41 27.38 -13.12
C LYS A 217 1.79 27.79 -14.46
N LYS A 218 0.46 27.68 -14.59
CA LYS A 218 -0.26 28.13 -15.80
C LYS A 218 -0.18 29.64 -15.98
N LYS A 219 -0.37 30.43 -14.92
CA LYS A 219 -0.29 31.90 -14.95
C LYS A 219 1.11 32.38 -15.29
N HIS A 220 2.14 31.80 -14.67
CA HIS A 220 3.55 32.05 -15.01
C HIS A 220 3.83 31.79 -16.49
N SER A 221 3.34 30.68 -17.06
CA SER A 221 3.50 30.40 -18.49
C SER A 221 2.77 31.42 -19.38
N ALA A 222 1.58 31.85 -19.00
CA ALA A 222 0.81 32.85 -19.75
C ALA A 222 1.53 34.21 -19.77
N ILE A 223 2.04 34.66 -18.62
CA ILE A 223 2.78 35.92 -18.48
C ILE A 223 4.03 35.94 -19.36
N LEU A 224 4.78 34.83 -19.44
CA LEU A 224 5.99 34.74 -20.30
C LEU A 224 5.67 34.61 -21.80
N SER A 225 4.46 34.19 -22.15
CA SER A 225 4.05 34.02 -23.55
C SER A 225 3.62 35.34 -24.19
N ALA A 226 3.19 36.32 -23.39
CA ALA A 226 2.76 37.63 -23.86
C ALA A 226 3.91 38.67 -23.84
N PRO A 227 3.99 39.59 -24.82
CA PRO A 227 4.92 40.73 -24.77
C PRO A 227 4.47 41.84 -23.81
N GLN A 228 3.17 41.94 -23.55
CA GLN A 228 2.59 42.82 -22.54
C GLN A 228 1.81 41.97 -21.55
N THR A 229 2.07 42.18 -20.26
CA THR A 229 1.38 41.49 -19.19
C THR A 229 -0.04 42.02 -19.06
N ASP A 230 -1.02 41.13 -19.11
CA ASP A 230 -2.38 41.46 -18.70
C ASP A 230 -2.40 41.66 -17.17
N GLU A 231 -2.74 42.88 -16.74
CA GLU A 231 -2.77 43.26 -15.31
C GLU A 231 -3.72 42.34 -14.52
N LYS A 232 -4.78 41.86 -15.16
CA LYS A 232 -5.71 40.90 -14.55
C LYS A 232 -5.01 39.57 -14.23
N THR A 233 -4.24 39.04 -15.18
CA THR A 233 -3.49 37.78 -14.98
C THR A 233 -2.44 37.93 -13.87
N LYS A 234 -1.83 39.12 -13.74
CA LYS A 234 -0.88 39.45 -12.67
C LYS A 234 -1.56 39.50 -11.31
N GLN A 235 -2.71 40.16 -11.20
CA GLN A 235 -3.50 40.18 -9.97
C GLN A 235 -3.93 38.78 -9.54
N GLU A 236 -4.41 37.95 -10.47
CA GLU A 236 -4.79 36.56 -10.18
C GLU A 236 -3.60 35.72 -9.68
N LEU A 237 -2.40 35.96 -10.20
CA LEU A 237 -1.18 35.31 -9.70
C LEU A 237 -0.86 35.74 -8.27
N GLU A 238 -0.95 37.03 -7.96
CA GLU A 238 -0.70 37.56 -6.62
C GLU A 238 -1.69 37.02 -5.59
N ASP A 239 -2.97 36.90 -5.98
CA ASP A 239 -4.01 36.30 -5.15
C ASP A 239 -3.71 34.82 -4.87
N LEU A 240 -3.28 34.05 -5.88
CA LEU A 240 -2.89 32.64 -5.71
C LEU A 240 -1.68 32.48 -4.78
N MET A 241 -0.66 33.32 -4.94
CA MET A 241 0.53 33.31 -4.08
C MET A 241 0.17 33.62 -2.62
N ALA A 242 -0.72 34.61 -2.40
CA ALA A 242 -1.21 34.95 -1.07
C ALA A 242 -2.01 33.79 -0.44
N ASP A 243 -2.85 33.11 -1.22
CA ASP A 243 -3.63 31.97 -0.78
C ASP A 243 -2.74 30.76 -0.43
N ILE A 244 -1.71 30.48 -1.24
CA ILE A 244 -0.69 29.45 -0.94
C ILE A 244 -0.01 29.76 0.39
N LYS A 245 0.50 30.99 0.57
CA LYS A 245 1.15 31.43 1.80
C LYS A 245 0.25 31.26 3.03
N LYS A 246 -1.02 31.65 2.91
CA LYS A 246 -2.00 31.55 3.99
C LYS A 246 -2.28 30.10 4.38
N ASN A 247 -2.53 29.23 3.40
CA ASN A 247 -2.82 27.82 3.66
C ASN A 247 -1.58 27.07 4.18
N ALA A 248 -0.39 27.34 3.62
CA ALA A 248 0.87 26.76 4.08
C ALA A 248 1.15 27.09 5.56
N ASN A 249 0.97 28.35 5.97
CA ASN A 249 1.14 28.74 7.36
C ASN A 249 0.11 28.08 8.31
N ARG A 250 -1.14 27.90 7.85
CA ARG A 250 -2.15 27.17 8.62
C ARG A 250 -1.82 25.69 8.78
N VAL A 251 -1.39 25.03 7.69
CA VAL A 251 -0.93 23.64 7.72
C VAL A 251 0.23 23.49 8.68
N ARG A 252 1.26 24.34 8.57
CA ARG A 252 2.42 24.36 9.47
C ARG A 252 1.99 24.49 10.94
N GLY A 253 1.12 25.46 11.25
CA GLY A 253 0.64 25.67 12.62
C GLY A 253 -0.11 24.47 13.20
N LYS A 254 -0.96 23.82 12.39
CA LYS A 254 -1.70 22.62 12.83
C LYS A 254 -0.80 21.40 12.99
N LEU A 255 0.15 21.18 12.07
CA LEU A 255 1.12 20.07 12.18
C LEU A 255 1.94 20.20 13.46
N LYS A 256 2.47 21.40 13.74
CA LYS A 256 3.20 21.69 14.98
C LYS A 256 2.33 21.49 16.24
N GLY A 257 1.05 21.81 16.16
CA GLY A 257 0.10 21.52 17.25
C GLY A 257 -0.08 20.02 17.50
N ILE A 258 -0.17 19.21 16.44
CA ILE A 258 -0.25 17.74 16.55
C ILE A 258 1.04 17.18 17.13
N GLU A 259 2.20 17.66 16.69
CA GLU A 259 3.51 17.24 17.20
C GLU A 259 3.63 17.48 18.72
N GLN A 260 3.32 18.69 19.19
CA GLN A 260 3.37 19.01 20.62
C GLN A 260 2.46 18.10 21.46
N ASN A 261 1.30 17.73 20.92
CA ASN A 261 0.40 16.79 21.59
C ASN A 261 1.00 15.37 21.64
N ILE A 262 1.68 14.92 20.57
CA ILE A 262 2.38 13.64 20.53
C ILE A 262 3.50 13.60 21.58
N GLU A 263 4.34 14.63 21.66
CA GLU A 263 5.44 14.72 22.63
C GLU A 263 4.93 14.69 24.08
N GLN A 264 3.82 15.38 24.36
CA GLN A 264 3.19 15.35 25.70
C GLN A 264 2.66 13.96 26.07
N GLU A 265 2.06 13.24 25.12
CA GLU A 265 1.55 11.89 25.35
C GLU A 265 2.66 10.85 25.50
N GLU A 266 3.79 11.03 24.79
CA GLU A 266 4.99 10.20 24.93
C GLU A 266 5.60 10.30 26.33
N GLN A 267 5.72 11.52 26.88
CA GLN A 267 6.25 11.75 28.23
C GLN A 267 5.39 11.09 29.31
N GLN A 268 4.09 10.92 29.06
CA GLN A 268 3.18 10.20 29.95
C GLN A 268 3.27 8.66 29.81
N ASN A 269 4.21 8.16 29.00
CA ASN A 269 4.49 6.74 28.76
C ASN A 269 3.27 5.94 28.26
N LYS A 270 2.33 6.63 27.59
CA LYS A 270 1.14 6.03 26.99
C LYS A 270 1.46 5.58 25.57
N SER A 271 2.28 4.53 25.43
CA SER A 271 2.33 3.80 24.17
C SER A 271 0.95 3.15 23.96
N SER A 272 0.13 3.77 23.12
CA SER A 272 -1.26 3.41 22.88
C SER A 272 -1.55 3.35 21.39
N ALA A 273 -2.66 2.71 21.00
CA ALA A 273 -3.13 2.75 19.62
C ALA A 273 -3.37 4.20 19.15
N ASP A 274 -3.87 5.06 20.05
CA ASP A 274 -4.12 6.49 19.80
C ASP A 274 -2.83 7.23 19.41
N LEU A 275 -1.78 7.09 20.23
CA LEU A 275 -0.48 7.72 19.98
C LEU A 275 0.14 7.25 18.65
N ARG A 276 0.00 5.95 18.32
CA ARG A 276 0.49 5.41 17.03
C ARG A 276 -0.27 5.99 15.84
N ILE A 277 -1.59 6.12 15.94
CA ILE A 277 -2.41 6.75 14.89
C ILE A 277 -1.97 8.21 14.72
N ARG A 278 -1.83 8.97 15.80
CA ARG A 278 -1.40 10.38 15.74
C ARG A 278 -0.04 10.55 15.07
N LYS A 279 0.97 9.77 15.49
CA LYS A 279 2.31 9.77 14.89
C LYS A 279 2.29 9.45 13.41
N THR A 280 1.57 8.40 13.02
CA THR A 280 1.50 7.95 11.63
C THR A 280 0.84 9.02 10.73
N GLN A 281 -0.26 9.61 11.21
CA GLN A 281 -0.98 10.66 10.48
C GLN A 281 -0.17 11.95 10.39
N HIS A 282 0.41 12.42 11.50
CA HIS A 282 1.30 13.59 11.53
C HIS A 282 2.41 13.46 10.50
N SER A 283 3.07 12.31 10.47
CA SER A 283 4.19 12.09 9.55
C SER A 283 3.77 12.01 8.08
N THR A 284 2.65 11.34 7.80
CA THR A 284 2.11 11.25 6.44
C THR A 284 1.73 12.64 5.91
N LEU A 285 1.04 13.44 6.71
CA LEU A 285 0.68 14.82 6.35
C LEU A 285 1.92 15.71 6.21
N SER A 286 2.91 15.56 7.09
CA SER A 286 4.16 16.34 7.03
C SER A 286 4.93 16.05 5.75
N ARG A 287 5.09 14.78 5.37
CA ARG A 287 5.73 14.41 4.09
C ARG A 287 4.99 14.98 2.89
N LYS A 288 3.67 14.81 2.85
CA LYS A 288 2.85 15.33 1.75
C LYS A 288 2.94 16.85 1.65
N PHE A 289 2.96 17.56 2.79
CA PHE A 289 3.14 19.00 2.82
C PHE A 289 4.52 19.42 2.28
N VAL A 290 5.61 18.77 2.72
CA VAL A 290 6.95 19.03 2.20
C VAL A 290 7.02 18.81 0.69
N GLU A 291 6.47 17.70 0.20
CA GLU A 291 6.42 17.39 -1.23
C GLU A 291 5.77 18.53 -2.04
N VAL A 292 4.59 18.98 -1.62
CA VAL A 292 3.85 20.06 -2.29
C VAL A 292 4.62 21.39 -2.22
N MET A 293 5.24 21.70 -1.08
CA MET A 293 6.02 22.94 -0.93
C MET A 293 7.32 22.91 -1.74
N THR A 294 7.95 21.74 -1.88
CA THR A 294 9.12 21.55 -2.75
C THR A 294 8.76 21.77 -4.21
N GLU A 295 7.60 21.26 -4.66
CA GLU A 295 7.12 21.51 -6.03
C GLU A 295 6.77 22.99 -6.25
N TYR A 296 6.21 23.68 -5.25
CA TYR A 296 6.01 25.13 -5.30
C TYR A 296 7.34 25.88 -5.45
N ASN A 297 8.35 25.57 -4.62
CA ASN A 297 9.67 26.19 -4.71
C ASN A 297 10.36 25.94 -6.06
N ARG A 298 10.20 24.73 -6.60
CA ARG A 298 10.67 24.40 -7.95
C ARG A 298 10.00 25.26 -9.01
N THR A 299 8.67 25.40 -8.94
CA THR A 299 7.90 26.24 -9.85
C THR A 299 8.34 27.72 -9.81
N GLN A 300 8.63 28.24 -8.61
CA GLN A 300 9.14 29.61 -8.41
C GLN A 300 10.54 29.80 -9.00
N THR A 301 11.46 28.87 -8.72
CA THR A 301 12.83 28.89 -9.25
C THR A 301 12.84 28.79 -10.77
N ASP A 302 12.05 27.89 -11.34
CA ASP A 302 11.92 27.73 -12.80
C ASP A 302 11.38 29.00 -13.47
N TYR A 303 10.44 29.70 -12.83
CA TYR A 303 9.92 30.97 -13.34
C TYR A 303 10.94 32.11 -13.22
N ARG A 304 11.71 32.19 -12.11
CA ARG A 304 12.81 33.15 -11.95
C ARG A 304 13.84 33.01 -13.08
N GLU A 305 14.24 31.79 -13.38
CA GLU A 305 15.23 31.50 -14.43
C GLU A 305 14.72 31.89 -15.82
N ARG A 306 13.44 31.64 -16.10
CA ARG A 306 12.81 32.07 -17.36
C ARG A 306 12.70 33.59 -17.48
N CYS A 307 12.43 34.30 -16.38
CA CYS A 307 12.44 35.76 -16.35
C CYS A 307 13.86 36.31 -16.61
N LYS A 308 14.89 35.74 -15.96
CA LYS A 308 16.30 36.08 -16.18
C LYS A 308 16.69 35.89 -17.65
N GLY A 309 16.39 34.73 -18.24
CA GLY A 309 16.67 34.45 -19.66
C GLY A 309 15.96 35.41 -20.62
N ARG A 310 14.74 35.87 -20.30
CA ARG A 310 14.06 36.92 -21.08
C ARG A 310 14.77 38.28 -20.97
N ILE A 311 15.18 38.69 -19.76
CA ILE A 311 15.92 39.95 -19.58
C ILE A 311 17.23 39.91 -20.37
N GLN A 312 17.97 38.80 -20.30
CA GLN A 312 19.20 38.61 -21.09
C GLN A 312 18.95 38.79 -22.58
N ARG A 313 17.92 38.11 -23.10
CA ARG A 313 17.51 38.20 -24.52
C ARG A 313 17.17 39.64 -24.92
N GLN A 314 16.47 40.38 -24.05
CA GLN A 314 16.10 41.77 -24.30
C GLN A 314 17.32 42.71 -24.29
N LEU A 315 18.28 42.49 -23.41
CA LEU A 315 19.54 43.25 -23.37
C LEU A 315 20.38 43.02 -24.63
N GLU A 316 20.46 41.77 -25.12
CA GLU A 316 21.12 41.43 -26.38
C GLU A 316 20.50 42.17 -27.58
N ILE A 317 19.16 42.28 -27.63
CA ILE A 317 18.44 43.02 -28.68
C ILE A 317 18.79 44.51 -28.66
N THR A 318 18.98 45.09 -27.47
CA THR A 318 19.41 46.50 -27.32
C THR A 318 20.89 46.74 -27.59
N GLY A 319 21.66 45.68 -27.91
CA GLY A 319 23.09 45.77 -28.24
C GLY A 319 24.01 45.72 -27.02
N ARG A 320 23.52 45.33 -25.84
CA ARG A 320 24.31 45.10 -24.63
C ARG A 320 24.36 43.59 -24.34
N PRO A 321 25.32 42.83 -24.91
CA PRO A 321 25.50 41.43 -24.52
C PRO A 321 25.94 41.38 -23.05
N THR A 322 25.22 40.62 -22.24
CA THR A 322 25.49 40.46 -20.81
C THR A 322 25.68 38.98 -20.52
N ASN A 323 26.79 38.66 -19.84
CA ASN A 323 27.02 37.28 -19.39
C ASN A 323 26.11 36.96 -18.19
N ASP A 324 26.01 35.67 -17.85
CA ASP A 324 25.09 35.21 -16.80
C ASP A 324 25.42 35.80 -15.41
N ASP A 325 26.71 35.86 -15.07
CA ASP A 325 27.21 36.37 -13.79
C ASP A 325 27.00 37.88 -13.63
N GLU A 326 27.21 38.65 -14.70
CA GLU A 326 26.96 40.09 -14.75
C GLU A 326 25.46 40.37 -14.64
N LEU A 327 24.62 39.58 -15.30
CA LEU A 327 23.17 39.72 -15.19
C LEU A 327 22.68 39.41 -13.77
N GLU A 328 23.21 38.36 -13.14
CA GLU A 328 22.87 38.02 -11.75
C GLU A 328 23.25 39.18 -10.82
N LYS A 329 24.45 39.74 -10.97
CA LYS A 329 24.87 40.91 -10.19
C LYS A 329 23.96 42.13 -10.40
N MET A 330 23.53 42.38 -11.64
CA MET A 330 22.56 43.44 -11.94
C MET A 330 21.20 43.20 -11.27
N LEU A 331 20.79 41.95 -11.10
CA LEU A 331 19.56 41.60 -10.38
C LEU A 331 19.72 41.75 -8.86
N GLU A 332 20.87 41.34 -8.30
CA GLU A 332 21.20 41.45 -6.87
C GLU A 332 21.28 42.90 -6.38
N GLU A 333 21.76 43.82 -7.22
CA GLU A 333 21.86 45.25 -6.89
C GLU A 333 20.49 45.90 -6.65
N GLY A 334 19.39 45.25 -7.05
CA GLY A 334 18.00 45.66 -6.77
C GLY A 334 17.61 47.03 -7.36
N ASN A 335 18.48 47.62 -8.18
CA ASN A 335 18.29 48.94 -8.75
C ASN A 335 17.90 48.83 -10.24
N SER A 336 16.63 49.13 -10.53
CA SER A 336 16.10 49.07 -11.90
C SER A 336 16.81 50.02 -12.87
N SER A 337 17.49 51.08 -12.37
CA SER A 337 18.23 52.00 -13.23
C SER A 337 19.43 51.33 -13.93
N VAL A 338 19.97 50.25 -13.37
CA VAL A 338 21.12 49.52 -13.93
C VAL A 338 20.82 48.93 -15.31
N PHE A 339 19.54 48.62 -15.59
CA PHE A 339 19.07 48.19 -16.90
C PHE A 339 18.86 49.34 -17.88
N THR A 340 18.58 50.54 -17.38
CA THR A 340 18.39 51.74 -18.21
C THR A 340 19.71 52.38 -18.65
N GLN A 341 20.80 52.08 -17.94
CA GLN A 341 22.11 52.66 -18.14
C GLN A 341 22.76 52.09 -19.41
N GLY A 342 22.88 52.92 -20.44
CA GLY A 342 23.48 52.56 -21.73
C GLY A 342 22.50 52.21 -22.86
N ILE A 343 21.19 52.18 -22.59
CA ILE A 343 20.17 51.99 -23.63
C ILE A 343 19.82 53.35 -24.26
N ILE A 344 20.02 53.48 -25.58
CA ILE A 344 19.66 54.69 -26.33
C ILE A 344 18.12 54.78 -26.42
N MET A 345 17.51 55.68 -25.66
CA MET A 345 16.04 55.84 -25.57
C MET A 345 15.37 56.51 -26.79
N GLU A 346 16.09 56.65 -27.90
CA GLU A 346 15.63 57.38 -29.10
C GLU A 346 14.60 56.61 -29.91
N THR A 347 14.53 55.29 -29.78
CA THR A 347 13.58 54.45 -30.51
C THR A 347 12.39 54.02 -29.63
N GLN A 348 11.20 53.96 -30.23
CA GLN A 348 10.01 53.41 -29.57
C GLN A 348 10.22 51.95 -29.14
N GLN A 349 11.02 51.21 -29.91
CA GLN A 349 11.40 49.83 -29.62
C GLN A 349 12.24 49.73 -28.33
N ALA A 350 13.25 50.59 -28.16
CA ALA A 350 14.07 50.60 -26.95
C ALA A 350 13.25 50.91 -25.68
N LYS A 351 12.27 51.84 -25.79
CA LYS A 351 11.35 52.14 -24.67
C LYS A 351 10.49 50.95 -24.29
N GLN A 352 9.98 50.21 -25.28
CA GLN A 352 9.17 49.02 -25.04
C GLN A 352 9.98 47.87 -24.42
N THR A 353 11.21 47.66 -24.90
CA THR A 353 12.13 46.67 -24.33
C THR A 353 12.46 46.98 -22.87
N LEU A 354 12.72 48.26 -22.55
CA LEU A 354 13.02 48.70 -21.19
C LEU A 354 11.83 48.50 -20.25
N ALA A 355 10.60 48.79 -20.70
CA ALA A 355 9.39 48.52 -19.93
C ALA A 355 9.17 47.02 -19.66
N ASP A 356 9.48 46.14 -20.63
CA ASP A 356 9.44 44.69 -20.43
C ASP A 356 10.49 44.24 -19.39
N ILE A 357 11.74 44.71 -19.52
CA ILE A 357 12.81 44.41 -18.56
C ILE A 357 12.42 44.84 -17.14
N GLU A 358 11.90 46.06 -16.98
CA GLU A 358 11.48 46.56 -15.67
C GLU A 358 10.35 45.72 -15.06
N ALA A 359 9.34 45.36 -15.87
CA ALA A 359 8.25 44.50 -15.44
C ALA A 359 8.75 43.09 -15.02
N ARG A 360 9.68 42.49 -15.78
CA ARG A 360 10.29 41.19 -15.44
C ARG A 360 11.14 41.27 -14.17
N HIS A 361 11.89 42.36 -13.98
CA HIS A 361 12.70 42.56 -12.78
C HIS A 361 11.82 42.70 -11.53
N GLN A 362 10.71 43.45 -11.62
CA GLN A 362 9.73 43.53 -10.54
C GLN A 362 9.13 42.15 -10.20
N ASP A 363 8.83 41.33 -11.22
CA ASP A 363 8.38 39.95 -10.99
C ASP A 363 9.46 39.16 -10.22
N ILE A 364 10.73 39.20 -10.61
CA ILE A 364 11.85 38.52 -9.91
C ILE A 364 11.91 38.93 -8.43
N MET A 365 11.81 40.23 -8.13
CA MET A 365 11.84 40.73 -6.75
C MET A 365 10.69 40.16 -5.89
N LYS A 366 9.48 40.03 -6.47
CA LYS A 366 8.34 39.39 -5.79
C LYS A 366 8.59 37.90 -5.54
N LEU A 367 9.15 37.18 -6.52
CA LEU A 367 9.49 35.76 -6.37
C LEU A 367 10.53 35.56 -5.27
N GLU A 368 11.58 36.39 -5.23
CA GLU A 368 12.64 36.28 -4.21
C GLU A 368 12.09 36.50 -2.80
N THR A 369 11.16 37.43 -2.64
CA THR A 369 10.46 37.63 -1.37
C THR A 369 9.66 36.37 -1.01
N SER A 370 8.92 35.80 -1.96
CA SER A 370 8.19 34.54 -1.74
C SER A 370 9.12 33.38 -1.39
N ILE A 371 10.27 33.22 -2.07
CA ILE A 371 11.24 32.13 -1.82
C ILE A 371 11.89 32.29 -0.44
N LYS A 372 12.20 33.51 -0.01
CA LYS A 372 12.71 33.78 1.36
C LYS A 372 11.70 33.33 2.42
N GLU A 373 10.42 33.64 2.22
CA GLU A 373 9.36 33.18 3.13
C GLU A 373 9.18 31.64 3.12
N LEU A 374 9.40 30.99 1.98
CA LEU A 374 9.44 29.53 1.90
C LEU A 374 10.62 28.95 2.66
N HIS A 375 11.78 29.58 2.58
CA HIS A 375 13.00 29.12 3.24
C HIS A 375 12.82 29.00 4.75
N ASP A 376 12.18 29.99 5.38
CA ASP A 376 11.84 29.94 6.81
C ASP A 376 10.94 28.74 7.13
N MET A 377 9.96 28.44 6.28
CA MET A 377 9.12 27.25 6.45
C MET A 377 9.89 25.95 6.21
N PHE A 378 10.85 25.91 5.28
CA PHE A 378 11.68 24.73 5.02
C PHE A 378 12.63 24.42 6.16
N MET A 379 13.20 25.43 6.83
CA MET A 379 14.09 25.20 7.98
C MET A 379 13.34 24.54 9.14
N ASP A 380 12.13 25.00 9.44
CA ASP A 380 11.25 24.35 10.42
C ASP A 380 10.90 22.91 9.99
N MET A 381 10.47 22.72 8.73
CA MET A 381 10.05 21.39 8.25
C MET A 381 11.21 20.40 8.11
N ALA A 382 12.42 20.85 7.81
CA ALA A 382 13.60 20.01 7.75
C ALA A 382 13.93 19.45 9.14
N MET A 383 13.88 20.30 10.18
CA MET A 383 14.02 19.85 11.57
C MET A 383 12.92 18.86 11.96
N LEU A 384 11.67 19.11 11.54
CA LEU A 384 10.53 18.22 11.80
C LEU A 384 10.69 16.85 11.13
N VAL A 385 11.22 16.80 9.91
CA VAL A 385 11.38 15.53 9.16
C VAL A 385 12.62 14.77 9.63
N GLU A 386 13.69 15.48 10.02
CA GLU A 386 14.93 14.88 10.54
C GLU A 386 14.75 14.28 11.94
N SER A 387 14.00 14.95 12.83
CA SER A 387 13.69 14.44 14.18
C SER A 387 12.81 13.20 14.17
N GLN A 388 11.97 13.02 13.15
CA GLN A 388 11.05 11.88 13.01
C GLN A 388 11.77 10.58 12.61
N GLY A 389 13.03 10.66 12.15
CA GLY A 389 13.83 9.50 11.75
C GLY A 389 13.29 8.76 10.51
N GLU A 390 14.14 7.92 9.92
CA GLU A 390 13.84 7.09 8.74
C GLU A 390 12.90 5.89 9.07
N MET A 391 11.98 6.07 10.03
CA MET A 391 11.21 4.99 10.63
C MET A 391 9.71 5.08 10.34
N ILE A 392 9.33 5.55 9.14
CA ILE A 392 7.91 5.72 8.77
C ILE A 392 7.66 5.25 7.34
N ASP A 393 8.20 4.07 6.99
CA ASP A 393 7.67 3.30 5.86
C ASP A 393 7.85 1.78 5.99
N ARG A 394 7.78 1.26 7.23
CA ARG A 394 7.64 -0.18 7.45
C ARG A 394 6.35 -0.44 8.20
N ILE A 395 5.32 -0.82 7.45
CA ILE A 395 4.11 -1.46 7.99
C ILE A 395 4.51 -2.53 9.01
N GLU A 396 5.60 -3.25 8.74
CA GLU A 396 6.20 -4.25 9.63
C GLU A 396 6.56 -3.72 11.02
N TYR A 397 7.20 -2.55 11.13
CA TYR A 397 7.62 -1.99 12.42
C TYR A 397 6.42 -1.64 13.32
N HIS A 398 5.38 -1.02 12.74
CA HIS A 398 4.16 -0.68 13.48
C HIS A 398 3.30 -1.90 13.83
N VAL A 399 3.35 -2.95 13.00
CA VAL A 399 2.67 -4.24 13.25
C VAL A 399 3.39 -5.07 14.30
N GLU A 400 4.72 -5.05 14.32
CA GLU A 400 5.55 -5.74 15.32
C GLU A 400 5.24 -5.22 16.74
N HIS A 401 5.20 -3.91 16.93
CA HIS A 401 4.83 -3.30 18.21
C HIS A 401 3.36 -3.54 18.58
N ALA A 402 2.48 -3.92 17.64
CA ALA A 402 1.11 -4.33 17.94
C ALA A 402 1.04 -5.76 18.51
N MET A 403 1.96 -6.65 18.13
CA MET A 403 2.00 -8.02 18.65
C MET A 403 2.24 -8.07 20.16
N ASP A 404 3.08 -7.18 20.70
CA ASP A 404 3.39 -7.14 22.13
C ASP A 404 2.14 -6.90 22.99
N TYR A 405 1.22 -6.03 22.55
CA TYR A 405 -0.04 -5.78 23.28
C TYR A 405 -1.01 -6.98 23.23
N VAL A 406 -1.09 -7.67 22.09
CA VAL A 406 -1.90 -8.89 21.96
C VAL A 406 -1.32 -10.00 22.85
N GLN A 407 0.00 -10.07 22.96
CA GLN A 407 0.67 -11.03 23.84
C GLN A 407 0.39 -10.76 25.31
N THR A 408 0.42 -9.51 25.77
CA THR A 408 0.04 -9.16 27.15
C THR A 408 -1.44 -9.40 27.41
N ALA A 409 -2.33 -9.02 26.48
CA ALA A 409 -3.76 -9.25 26.61
C ALA A 409 -4.10 -10.75 26.69
N THR A 410 -3.46 -11.59 25.88
CA THR A 410 -3.64 -13.05 25.94
C THR A 410 -3.11 -13.68 27.23
N GLN A 411 -2.08 -13.08 27.86
CA GLN A 411 -1.63 -13.50 29.18
C GLN A 411 -2.63 -13.13 30.28
N ASP A 412 -3.24 -11.96 30.20
CA ASP A 412 -4.23 -11.51 31.18
C ASP A 412 -5.56 -12.26 31.04
N THR A 413 -6.00 -12.63 29.82
CA THR A 413 -7.16 -13.52 29.64
C THR A 413 -6.88 -14.92 30.23
N LYS A 414 -5.67 -15.46 30.07
CA LYS A 414 -5.25 -16.71 30.74
C LYS A 414 -5.28 -16.60 32.26
N LYS A 415 -4.86 -15.48 32.85
CA LYS A 415 -4.96 -15.25 34.31
C LYS A 415 -6.42 -15.14 34.75
N ALA A 416 -7.26 -14.44 33.98
CA ALA A 416 -8.69 -14.30 34.26
C ALA A 416 -9.40 -15.66 34.26
N LEU A 417 -9.12 -16.55 33.29
CA LEU A 417 -9.65 -17.92 33.26
C LEU A 417 -9.21 -18.75 34.48
N LYS A 418 -7.96 -18.59 34.92
CA LYS A 418 -7.46 -19.22 36.17
C LYS A 418 -8.18 -18.69 37.40
N TYR A 419 -8.49 -17.40 37.47
CA TYR A 419 -9.28 -16.85 38.58
C TYR A 419 -10.74 -17.32 38.55
N GLN A 420 -11.37 -17.36 37.37
CA GLN A 420 -12.74 -17.83 37.21
C GLN A 420 -12.90 -19.31 37.61
N SER A 421 -11.95 -20.17 37.21
CA SER A 421 -11.95 -21.59 37.62
C SER A 421 -11.75 -21.78 39.12
N LYS A 422 -10.85 -21.01 39.75
CA LYS A 422 -10.67 -21.02 41.22
C LYS A 422 -11.92 -20.51 41.95
N ALA A 423 -12.56 -19.46 41.46
CA ALA A 423 -13.78 -18.91 42.03
C ALA A 423 -14.93 -19.93 41.96
N ARG A 424 -15.12 -20.62 40.82
CA ARG A 424 -16.10 -21.70 40.68
C ARG A 424 -15.89 -22.84 41.69
N ARG A 425 -14.64 -23.29 41.87
CA ARG A 425 -14.30 -24.33 42.88
C ARG A 425 -14.63 -23.88 44.30
N LYS A 426 -14.33 -22.62 44.65
CA LYS A 426 -14.68 -22.05 45.97
C LYS A 426 -16.19 -21.94 46.16
N LYS A 427 -16.95 -21.52 45.14
CA LYS A 427 -18.42 -21.48 45.19
C LYS A 427 -19.02 -22.88 45.44
N ILE A 428 -18.52 -23.91 44.76
CA ILE A 428 -18.97 -25.30 44.98
C ILE A 428 -18.68 -25.75 46.41
N MET A 429 -17.48 -25.47 46.93
CA MET A 429 -17.13 -25.83 48.32
C MET A 429 -18.02 -25.11 49.34
N ILE A 430 -18.32 -23.82 49.14
CA ILE A 430 -19.25 -23.07 50.00
C ILE A 430 -20.65 -23.69 49.96
N LEU A 431 -21.13 -24.07 48.76
CA LEU A 431 -22.45 -24.68 48.60
C LEU A 431 -22.54 -26.03 49.31
N ILE A 432 -21.51 -26.87 49.20
CA ILE A 432 -21.41 -28.14 49.95
C ILE A 432 -21.45 -27.89 51.46
N CYS A 433 -20.65 -26.95 51.97
CA CYS A 433 -20.66 -26.62 53.41
C CYS A 433 -22.03 -26.17 53.90
N LEU A 434 -22.75 -25.34 53.12
CA LEU A 434 -24.10 -24.89 53.46
C LEU A 434 -25.11 -26.05 53.46
N THR A 435 -25.03 -26.98 52.51
CA THR A 435 -25.90 -28.16 52.50
C THR A 435 -25.68 -29.06 53.72
N VAL A 436 -24.42 -29.29 54.11
CA VAL A 436 -24.08 -30.10 55.30
C VAL A 436 -24.58 -29.42 56.58
N LEU A 437 -24.37 -28.11 56.71
CA LEU A 437 -24.89 -27.34 57.85
C LEU A 437 -26.41 -27.38 57.92
N GLY A 438 -27.10 -27.29 56.79
CA GLY A 438 -28.56 -27.42 56.72
C GLY A 438 -29.06 -28.79 57.20
N ILE A 439 -28.39 -29.88 56.79
CA ILE A 439 -28.73 -31.25 57.23
C ILE A 439 -28.49 -31.40 58.74
N LEU A 440 -27.37 -30.90 59.26
CA LEU A 440 -27.06 -30.95 60.69
C LEU A 440 -28.10 -30.18 61.51
N ALA A 441 -28.45 -28.97 61.07
CA ALA A 441 -29.49 -28.16 61.73
C ALA A 441 -30.85 -28.87 61.71
N ALA A 442 -31.25 -29.47 60.59
CA ALA A 442 -32.49 -30.23 60.48
C ALA A 442 -32.50 -31.45 61.41
N SER A 443 -31.38 -32.19 61.50
CA SER A 443 -31.24 -33.35 62.39
C SER A 443 -31.29 -32.97 63.88
N TYR A 444 -30.72 -31.81 64.23
CA TYR A 444 -30.76 -31.28 65.59
C TYR A 444 -32.20 -30.87 65.98
N VAL A 445 -32.91 -30.17 65.09
CA VAL A 445 -34.31 -29.81 65.31
C VAL A 445 -35.19 -31.06 65.41
N SER A 446 -35.00 -32.05 64.54
CA SER A 446 -35.74 -33.31 64.61
C SER A 446 -35.50 -34.09 65.90
N SER A 447 -34.29 -34.03 66.47
CA SER A 447 -33.95 -34.69 67.74
C SER A 447 -34.44 -33.91 68.97
N TYR A 448 -34.80 -32.64 68.80
CA TYR A 448 -35.36 -31.81 69.86
C TYR A 448 -36.88 -31.93 69.95
N PHE A 449 -37.55 -32.25 68.84
CA PHE A 449 -39.00 -32.40 68.74
C PHE A 449 -39.50 -33.86 68.85
N MET A 450 -38.59 -34.84 68.81
CA MET A 450 -38.86 -36.27 69.00
C MET A 450 -38.36 -36.70 70.37
#